data_AF-A0A1I7RWC6-F1
#
_entry.id   AF-A0A1I7RWC6-F1
#
_cell.length_a   1.000
_cell.length_b   1.000
_cell.length_c   1.000
_cell.angle_alpha   90.00
_cell.angle_beta   90.00
_cell.angle_gamma   90.00
#
_symmetry.space_group_name_H-M   'P 1'
#
loop_
_entity.id
_entity.type
_entity.pdbx_description
1 polymer ?
#
loop_
_entity_poly.entity_id
_entity_poly.type
_entity_poly.pdbx_seq_one_letter_code
_entity_poly.pdbx_strand_id
1 'polypeptide(L)'
;MDTAVRNEVASKEVRRSFFEDLRRKMFQWPIREAQCEYTSLQNIPRANFDKLKEVFHAYASVEKNGKKHMTDTDFIRRYLGLYTEDNYNKETVRLLASAADTSKDGLISFEEFCAFEATLCA
;
A
#
# COMPACT_ATOMS: atom_id res chain seq x y z
N MET A 1 -26.27 12.32 -54.03
CA MET A 1 -24.91 12.85 -53.86
C MET A 1 -24.90 14.15 -53.06
N ASP A 2 -24.87 14.18 -51.73
CA ASP A 2 -25.38 13.27 -50.70
C ASP A 2 -25.34 14.09 -49.40
N THR A 3 -26.51 14.40 -48.86
CA THR A 3 -26.69 15.08 -47.56
C THR A 3 -25.98 14.33 -46.42
N ALA A 4 -25.77 13.02 -46.58
CA ALA A 4 -25.01 12.16 -45.69
C ALA A 4 -23.52 12.56 -45.57
N VAL A 5 -22.87 12.95 -46.68
CA VAL A 5 -21.45 13.34 -46.69
C VAL A 5 -21.23 14.67 -45.96
N ARG A 6 -22.16 15.62 -46.09
CA ARG A 6 -22.11 16.90 -45.35
C ARG A 6 -22.24 16.71 -43.85
N ASN A 7 -23.11 15.81 -43.40
CA ASN A 7 -23.31 15.53 -41.98
C ASN A 7 -22.09 14.83 -41.35
N GLU A 8 -21.42 13.95 -42.10
CA GLU A 8 -20.22 13.27 -41.63
C GLU A 8 -19.00 14.22 -41.53
N VAL A 9 -18.84 15.12 -42.51
CA VAL A 9 -17.79 16.15 -42.49
C VAL A 9 -18.02 17.12 -41.33
N ALA A 10 -19.26 17.58 -41.10
CA ALA A 10 -19.59 18.44 -39.96
C ALA A 10 -19.30 17.77 -38.60
N SER A 11 -19.59 16.47 -38.47
CA SER A 11 -19.30 15.69 -37.26
C SER A 11 -17.78 15.54 -37.00
N LYS A 12 -16.97 15.35 -38.05
CA LYS A 12 -15.51 15.26 -37.94
C LYS A 12 -14.86 16.61 -37.59
N GLU A 13 -15.37 17.71 -38.15
CA GLU A 13 -14.91 19.08 -37.84
C GLU A 13 -15.15 19.44 -36.36
N VAL A 14 -16.34 19.13 -35.85
CA VAL A 14 -16.73 19.38 -34.45
C VAL A 14 -15.89 18.54 -33.47
N ARG A 15 -15.58 17.28 -33.82
CA ARG A 15 -14.72 16.43 -33.00
C ARG A 15 -13.28 16.94 -32.95
N ARG A 16 -12.76 17.45 -34.08
CA ARG A 16 -11.43 18.07 -34.13
C ARG A 16 -11.36 19.33 -33.28
N SER A 17 -12.34 20.23 -33.42
CA SER A 17 -12.36 21.47 -32.63
C SER A 17 -12.48 21.19 -31.13
N PHE A 18 -13.28 20.20 -30.74
CA PHE A 18 -13.38 19.75 -29.34
C PHE A 18 -12.05 19.21 -28.81
N PHE A 19 -11.34 18.39 -29.59
CA PHE A 19 -10.07 17.79 -29.14
C PHE A 19 -8.95 18.82 -29.04
N GLU A 20 -8.89 19.79 -29.95
CA GLU A 20 -7.94 20.90 -29.88
C GLU A 20 -8.24 21.84 -28.70
N ASP A 21 -9.52 22.06 -28.38
CA ASP A 21 -9.93 22.86 -27.23
C ASP A 21 -9.61 22.14 -25.91
N LEU A 22 -9.76 20.81 -25.86
CA LEU A 22 -9.36 19.98 -24.73
C LEU A 22 -7.82 20.02 -24.54
N ARG A 23 -7.06 19.93 -25.63
CA ARG A 23 -5.59 20.02 -25.60
C ARG A 23 -5.11 21.39 -25.12
N ARG A 24 -5.76 22.48 -25.55
CA ARG A 24 -5.49 23.85 -25.06
C ARG A 24 -5.81 23.98 -23.57
N LYS A 25 -6.94 23.43 -23.11
CA LYS A 25 -7.36 23.46 -21.70
C LYS A 25 -6.47 22.60 -20.80
N MET A 26 -5.96 21.47 -21.28
CA MET A 26 -5.00 20.63 -20.54
C MET A 26 -3.64 21.31 -20.36
N PHE A 27 -3.16 22.08 -21.35
CA PHE A 27 -1.86 22.75 -21.28
C PHE A 27 -1.83 23.97 -20.34
N GLN A 28 -3.01 24.45 -19.94
CA GLN A 28 -3.19 25.60 -19.06
C GLN A 28 -3.53 25.19 -17.61
N TRP A 29 -3.68 23.89 -17.36
CA TRP A 29 -3.87 23.40 -16.01
C TRP A 29 -2.53 23.43 -15.29
N PRO A 30 -2.41 24.08 -14.12
CA PRO A 30 -1.19 24.03 -13.33
C PRO A 30 -0.97 22.57 -12.93
N ILE A 31 -0.02 21.91 -13.57
CA ILE A 31 0.50 20.62 -13.11
C ILE A 31 1.14 20.92 -11.77
N ARG A 32 0.45 20.59 -10.68
CA ARG A 32 1.07 20.56 -9.37
C ARG A 32 2.04 19.40 -9.41
N GLU A 33 3.33 19.68 -9.51
CA GLU A 33 4.35 18.69 -9.23
C GLU A 33 4.15 18.25 -7.78
N ALA A 34 3.96 16.94 -7.58
CA ALA A 34 3.97 16.39 -6.24
C ALA A 34 5.39 16.57 -5.69
N GLN A 35 5.55 17.49 -4.75
CA GLN A 35 6.79 17.60 -3.99
C GLN A 35 6.70 16.58 -2.86
N CYS A 36 7.38 15.44 -3.01
CA CYS A 36 7.66 14.59 -1.87
C CYS A 36 8.64 15.35 -0.98
N GLU A 37 8.13 15.93 0.10
CA GLU A 37 8.97 16.42 1.18
C GLU A 37 9.62 15.20 1.83
N TYR A 38 10.83 14.87 1.41
CA TYR A 38 11.69 13.93 2.12
C TYR A 38 12.12 14.64 3.41
N THR A 39 11.22 14.68 4.39
CA THR A 39 11.65 14.83 5.78
C THR A 39 12.66 13.71 5.98
N SER A 40 13.91 14.09 6.23
CA SER A 40 14.95 13.18 6.68
C SER A 40 14.47 12.59 8.01
N LEU A 41 13.64 11.54 7.93
CA LEU A 41 13.30 10.72 9.06
C LEU A 41 14.64 10.27 9.58
N GLN A 42 14.90 10.62 10.84
CA GLN A 42 16.10 10.22 11.55
C GLN A 42 16.26 8.72 11.33
N ASN A 43 17.36 8.31 10.67
CA ASN A 43 17.64 6.91 10.34
C ASN A 43 17.35 6.05 11.57
N ILE A 44 16.24 5.30 11.56
CA ILE A 44 15.94 4.39 12.64
C ILE A 44 17.00 3.29 12.56
N PRO A 45 17.87 3.14 13.58
CA PRO A 45 18.93 2.15 13.53
C PRO A 45 18.30 0.75 13.52
N ARG A 46 18.85 -0.13 12.69
CA ARG A 46 18.40 -1.53 12.60
C ARG A 46 18.38 -2.20 13.97
N ALA A 47 17.33 -2.95 14.24
CA ALA A 47 17.25 -3.76 15.44
C ALA A 47 18.34 -4.84 15.47
N ASN A 48 18.82 -5.18 16.67
CA ASN A 48 19.66 -6.36 16.85
C ASN A 48 18.82 -7.62 16.55
N PHE A 49 19.35 -8.50 15.71
CA PHE A 49 18.68 -9.72 15.25
C PHE A 49 18.19 -10.62 16.39
N ASP A 50 19.00 -10.83 17.43
CA ASP A 50 18.65 -11.72 18.55
C ASP A 50 17.48 -11.15 19.35
N LYS A 51 17.48 -9.83 19.58
CA LYS A 51 16.37 -9.13 20.22
C LYS A 51 15.10 -9.18 19.36
N LEU A 52 15.24 -9.00 18.05
CA LEU A 52 14.12 -9.07 17.12
C LEU A 52 13.47 -10.46 17.14
N LYS A 53 14.29 -11.50 17.22
CA LYS A 53 13.86 -12.89 17.34
C LYS A 53 13.16 -13.16 18.67
N GLU A 54 13.70 -12.66 19.79
CA GLU A 54 13.07 -12.75 21.11
C GLU A 54 11.68 -12.11 21.11
N VAL A 55 11.59 -10.88 20.61
CA VAL A 55 10.33 -10.14 20.47
C VAL A 55 9.35 -10.93 19.59
N PHE A 56 9.79 -11.41 18.44
CA PHE A 56 8.93 -12.21 17.56
C PHE A 56 8.36 -13.44 18.29
N HIS A 57 9.21 -14.19 19.00
CA HIS A 57 8.78 -15.39 19.72
C HIS A 57 7.84 -15.11 20.90
N ALA A 58 7.88 -13.90 21.49
CA ALA A 58 6.98 -13.50 22.58
C ALA A 58 5.54 -13.27 22.10
N TYR A 59 5.35 -12.82 20.86
CA TYR A 59 4.03 -12.53 20.29
C TYR A 59 3.49 -13.64 19.38
N ALA A 60 4.36 -14.42 18.73
CA ALA A 60 3.96 -15.50 17.84
C ALA A 60 3.19 -16.60 18.59
N SER A 61 1.88 -16.69 18.31
CA SER A 61 0.97 -17.63 18.98
C SER A 61 0.78 -18.96 18.27
N VAL A 62 1.09 -19.04 16.97
CA VAL A 62 0.86 -20.22 16.14
C VAL A 62 2.18 -20.94 15.89
N GLU A 63 2.17 -22.28 15.96
CA GLU A 63 3.30 -23.11 15.55
C GLU A 63 2.88 -24.04 14.41
N LYS A 64 3.63 -24.01 13.31
CA LYS A 64 3.36 -24.78 12.09
C LYS A 64 4.69 -25.36 11.61
N ASN A 65 4.77 -26.68 11.48
CA ASN A 65 5.98 -27.40 11.06
C ASN A 65 7.22 -27.08 11.92
N GLY A 66 7.05 -26.91 13.24
CA GLY A 66 8.14 -26.57 14.16
C GLY A 66 8.64 -25.11 14.05
N LYS A 67 7.95 -24.26 13.27
CA LYS A 67 8.23 -22.83 13.17
C LYS A 67 7.09 -22.02 13.78
N LYS A 68 7.43 -21.01 14.57
CA LYS A 68 6.44 -20.06 15.11
C LYS A 68 6.07 -19.01 14.06
N HIS A 69 4.81 -18.62 14.07
CA HIS A 69 4.22 -17.61 13.20
C HIS A 69 3.31 -16.68 14.02
N MET A 70 3.19 -15.44 13.57
CA MET A 70 2.19 -14.50 14.09
C MET A 70 0.93 -14.56 13.24
N THR A 71 -0.22 -14.44 13.88
CA THR A 71 -1.48 -14.11 13.20
C THR A 71 -1.56 -12.61 12.91
N ASP A 72 -2.55 -12.20 12.11
CA ASP A 72 -2.91 -10.79 11.92
C ASP A 72 -3.16 -10.06 13.25
N THR A 73 -3.81 -10.74 14.19
CA THR A 73 -4.13 -10.24 15.53
C THR A 73 -2.87 -10.14 16.41
N ASP A 74 -1.97 -11.13 16.35
CA ASP A 74 -0.70 -11.06 17.07
C ASP A 74 0.14 -9.88 16.60
N PHE A 75 0.22 -9.68 15.30
CA PHE A 75 1.05 -8.65 14.72
C PHE A 75 0.45 -7.24 14.90
N ILE A 76 -0.80 -7.02 14.50
CA ILE A 76 -1.41 -5.68 14.51
C ILE A 76 -1.87 -5.29 15.91
N ARG A 77 -2.56 -6.18 16.62
CA ARG A 77 -3.22 -5.83 17.88
C ARG A 77 -2.31 -6.00 19.08
N ARG A 78 -1.51 -7.08 19.12
CA ARG A 78 -0.64 -7.35 20.28
C ARG A 78 0.73 -6.68 20.14
N TYR A 79 1.41 -6.87 19.00
CA TYR A 79 2.75 -6.32 18.79
C TYR A 79 2.74 -4.82 18.48
N LEU A 80 1.96 -4.35 17.49
CA LEU A 80 1.87 -2.92 17.15
C LEU A 80 0.91 -2.13 18.08
N GLY A 81 0.06 -2.81 18.84
CA GLY A 81 -0.86 -2.16 19.77
C GLY A 81 -1.99 -1.37 19.09
N LEU A 82 -2.35 -1.71 17.85
CA LEU A 82 -3.40 -1.04 17.08
C LEU A 82 -4.74 -1.78 17.22
N TYR A 83 -5.88 -1.09 17.10
CA TYR A 83 -7.22 -1.71 17.15
C TYR A 83 -7.44 -2.60 18.40
N THR A 84 -7.06 -2.12 19.58
CA THR A 84 -7.11 -2.88 20.84
C THR A 84 -8.54 -3.06 21.39
N GLU A 85 -9.50 -2.27 20.91
CA GLU A 85 -10.91 -2.39 21.26
C GLU A 85 -11.50 -3.74 20.86
N ASP A 86 -12.52 -4.21 21.58
CA ASP A 86 -13.15 -5.50 21.32
C ASP A 86 -13.98 -5.51 20.02
N ASN A 87 -14.59 -4.39 19.65
CA ASN A 87 -15.43 -4.25 18.46
C ASN A 87 -14.66 -3.66 17.27
N TYR A 88 -13.49 -4.21 16.98
CA TYR A 88 -12.66 -3.78 15.86
C TYR A 88 -13.09 -4.42 14.54
N ASN A 89 -12.78 -3.75 13.42
CA ASN A 89 -12.97 -4.32 12.09
C ASN A 89 -11.85 -5.31 11.76
N LYS A 90 -12.21 -6.59 11.69
CA LYS A 90 -11.28 -7.68 11.35
C LYS A 90 -10.66 -7.55 9.96
N GLU A 91 -11.41 -7.05 8.98
CA GLU A 91 -10.88 -6.87 7.62
C GLU A 91 -9.81 -5.78 7.57
N THR A 92 -9.95 -4.73 8.37
CA THR A 92 -8.91 -3.69 8.49
C THR A 92 -7.64 -4.27 9.10
N VAL A 93 -7.76 -5.06 10.17
CA VAL A 93 -6.60 -5.73 10.80
C VAL A 93 -5.91 -6.67 9.81
N ARG A 94 -6.68 -7.48 9.09
CA ARG A 94 -6.15 -8.37 8.05
C ARG A 94 -5.45 -7.59 6.93
N LEU A 95 -6.04 -6.48 6.48
CA LEU A 95 -5.47 -5.64 5.42
C LEU A 95 -4.13 -5.03 5.86
N LEU A 96 -4.04 -4.55 7.10
CA LEU A 96 -2.78 -4.02 7.65
C LEU A 96 -1.72 -5.11 7.82
N ALA A 97 -2.12 -6.28 8.32
CA ALA A 97 -1.22 -7.43 8.44
C ALA A 97 -0.66 -7.86 7.07
N SER A 98 -1.43 -7.67 5.99
CA SER A 98 -1.00 -7.99 4.63
C SER A 98 0.22 -7.20 4.12
N ALA A 99 0.59 -6.10 4.79
CA ALA A 99 1.82 -5.38 4.50
C ALA A 99 3.07 -6.17 4.93
N ALA A 100 2.96 -7.00 5.98
CA ALA A 100 4.02 -7.88 6.45
C ALA A 100 3.88 -9.32 5.91
N ASP A 101 2.67 -9.87 5.79
CA ASP A 101 2.42 -11.17 5.15
C ASP A 101 2.59 -11.06 3.62
N THR A 102 3.80 -11.33 3.15
CA THR A 102 4.17 -11.27 1.73
C THR A 102 3.83 -12.54 0.98
N SER A 103 3.84 -13.68 1.68
CA SER A 103 3.53 -15.00 1.16
C SER A 103 2.03 -15.21 0.91
N LYS A 104 1.19 -14.39 1.56
CA LYS A 104 -0.28 -14.42 1.51
C LYS A 104 -0.87 -15.72 2.04
N ASP A 105 -0.18 -16.37 2.98
CA ASP A 105 -0.68 -17.59 3.62
C ASP A 105 -1.53 -17.30 4.88
N GLY A 106 -1.67 -16.02 5.24
CA GLY A 106 -2.45 -15.55 6.39
C GLY A 106 -1.68 -15.62 7.72
N LEU A 107 -0.40 -15.97 7.68
CA LEU A 107 0.51 -16.00 8.81
C LEU A 107 1.73 -15.14 8.49
N ILE A 108 2.36 -14.59 9.53
CA ILE A 108 3.58 -13.82 9.39
C ILE A 108 4.72 -14.64 9.96
N SER A 109 5.62 -15.07 9.08
CA SER A 109 6.87 -15.76 9.43
C SER A 109 7.89 -14.80 10.05
N PHE A 110 8.94 -15.34 10.66
CA PHE A 110 10.02 -14.51 11.21
C PHE A 110 10.77 -13.77 10.11
N GLU A 111 10.96 -14.40 8.96
CA GLU A 111 11.60 -13.83 7.78
C GLU A 111 10.82 -12.61 7.25
N GLU A 112 9.49 -12.71 7.18
CA GLU A 112 8.60 -11.61 6.80
C GLU A 112 8.58 -10.48 7.83
N PHE A 113 8.58 -10.81 9.12
CA PHE A 113 8.70 -9.83 10.19
C PHE A 113 10.01 -9.02 10.08
N CYS A 114 11.13 -9.67 9.78
CA CYS A 114 12.41 -9.01 9.56
C CYS A 114 12.41 -8.13 8.31
N ALA A 115 11.76 -8.57 7.23
CA ALA A 115 11.62 -7.78 6.00
C ALA A 115 10.79 -6.50 6.24
N PHE A 116 9.73 -6.61 7.04
CA PHE A 116 8.93 -5.46 7.46
C PHE A 116 9.75 -4.47 8.31
N GLU A 117 10.49 -4.95 9.31
CA GLU A 117 11.38 -4.09 10.13
C GLU A 117 12.41 -3.34 9.28
N ALA A 118 12.97 -4.00 8.26
CA ALA A 118 13.91 -3.38 7.35
C ALA A 118 13.30 -2.20 6.58
N THR A 119 12.01 -2.26 6.27
CA THR A 119 11.27 -1.20 5.56
C THR A 119 11.02 0.01 6.47
N LEU A 120 10.91 -0.20 7.78
CA LEU A 120 10.77 0.90 8.75
C LEU A 120 12.08 1.66 9.02
N CYS A 121 13.22 1.03 8.72
CA CYS A 121 14.54 1.61 8.96
C CYS A 121 15.18 2.24 7.70
N ALA A 122 14.45 2.24 6.58
CA ALA A 122 14.92 2.72 5.27
C ALA A 122 14.64 4.21 5.04
#